data_AF-A0A6A6TC97-F1
#
_entry.id   AF-A0A6A6TC97-F1
#
_cell.length_a   1.000
_cell.length_b   1.000
_cell.length_c   1.000
_cell.angle_alpha   90.00
_cell.angle_beta   90.00
_cell.angle_gamma   90.00
#
_symmetry.space_group_name_H-M   'P 1'
#
loop_
_entity.id
_entity.type
_entity.pdbx_description
1 polymer ?
#
loop_
_entity_poly.entity_id
_entity_poly.type
_entity_poly.pdbx_seq_one_letter_code
_entity_poly.pdbx_strand_id
1 'polypeptide(L)' 'MADKLRAAQQLEALQSRYVGTGNADTTRFEWTSNIARDSIASYIGHPPMLQYM' A
#
# COMPACT_ATOMS: atom_id res chain seq x y z
N MET A 1 -16.01 -17.86 -15.31
CA MET A 1 -16.42 -17.20 -14.04
C MET A 1 -15.52 -17.59 -12.87
N ALA A 2 -15.08 -18.84 -12.75
CA ALA A 2 -14.20 -19.29 -11.67
C ALA A 2 -12.87 -18.51 -11.56
N ASP A 3 -12.23 -18.16 -12.69
CA ASP A 3 -10.94 -17.46 -12.64
C ASP A 3 -11.06 -16.01 -12.17
N LYS A 4 -12.16 -15.32 -12.52
CA LYS A 4 -12.43 -13.97 -12.01
C LYS A 4 -12.65 -13.99 -10.50
N LEU A 5 -13.34 -15.01 -9.97
CA LEU A 5 -13.54 -15.17 -8.54
C LEU A 5 -12.22 -15.47 -7.82
N ARG A 6 -11.39 -16.36 -8.37
CA ARG A 6 -10.05 -16.66 -7.84
C ARG A 6 -9.15 -15.43 -7.80
N ALA A 7 -9.15 -14.62 -8.86
CA ALA A 7 -8.39 -13.39 -8.93
C ALA A 7 -8.84 -12.37 -7.87
N ALA A 8 -10.16 -12.24 -7.65
CA ALA A 8 -10.69 -11.36 -6.61
C ALA A 8 -10.28 -11.81 -5.19
N GLN A 9 -10.35 -13.12 -4.90
CA GLN A 9 -9.91 -13.68 -3.62
C GLN A 9 -8.40 -13.47 -3.39
N GLN A 10 -7.58 -13.63 -4.43
CA GLN A 10 -6.15 -13.36 -4.36
C GLN A 10 -5.86 -11.88 -4.09
N LEU A 11 -6.60 -10.97 -4.74
CA LEU A 11 -6.46 -9.54 -4.50
C LEU A 11 -6.82 -9.17 -3.06
N GLU A 12 -7.93 -9.68 -2.54
CA GLU A 12 -8.35 -9.45 -1.14
C GLU A 12 -7.31 -9.98 -0.14
N ALA A 13 -6.74 -11.16 -0.40
CA ALA A 13 -5.65 -11.71 0.40
C ALA A 13 -4.41 -10.79 0.41
N LEU A 14 -4.07 -10.17 -0.72
CA LEU A 14 -2.97 -9.19 -0.79
C LEU A 14 -3.32 -7.91 -0.03
N GLN A 15 -4.53 -7.40 -0.19
CA GLN A 15 -5.01 -6.18 0.49
C GLN A 15 -5.03 -6.33 2.02
N SER A 16 -5.36 -7.52 2.53
CA SER A 16 -5.32 -7.80 3.98
C SER A 16 -3.89 -7.87 4.54
N ARG A 17 -2.92 -8.34 3.74
CA ARG A 17 -1.53 -8.53 4.17
C ARG A 17 -0.67 -7.28 4.00
N TYR A 18 -0.89 -6.54 2.92
CA TYR A 18 -0.06 -5.42 2.51
C TYR A 18 -0.92 -4.15 2.44
N VAL A 19 -0.87 -3.38 3.53
CA VAL A 19 -1.53 -2.07 3.62
C VAL A 19 -1.06 -1.21 2.45
N GLY A 20 -2.02 -0.60 1.75
CA GLY A 20 -1.76 0.24 0.58
C GLY A 20 -1.90 -0.45 -0.78
N THR A 21 -2.17 -1.76 -0.81
CA THR A 21 -2.52 -2.47 -2.05
C THR A 21 -3.83 -1.93 -2.63
N GLY A 22 -3.74 -1.22 -3.76
CA GLY A 22 -4.88 -0.60 -4.44
C GLY A 22 -5.67 -1.53 -5.36
N ASN A 23 -6.74 -0.99 -5.92
CA ASN A 23 -7.60 -1.58 -6.96
C ASN A 23 -8.00 -0.49 -7.98
N ALA A 24 -8.82 -0.84 -8.97
CA ALA A 24 -9.24 0.10 -10.02
C ALA A 24 -10.02 1.32 -9.49
N ASP A 25 -10.65 1.19 -8.32
CA ASP A 25 -11.46 2.24 -7.70
C ASP A 25 -10.69 3.08 -6.67
N THR A 26 -9.39 2.81 -6.50
CA THR A 26 -8.55 3.56 -5.54
C THR A 26 -8.49 5.03 -5.93
N THR A 27 -8.95 5.88 -5.04
CA THR A 27 -8.98 7.32 -5.26
C THR A 27 -7.57 7.91 -5.21
N ARG A 28 -7.40 9.07 -5.84
CA ARG A 28 -6.15 9.84 -5.75
C ARG A 28 -5.74 10.05 -4.29
N PHE A 29 -6.70 10.39 -3.44
CA PHE A 29 -6.44 10.69 -2.02
C PHE A 29 -5.92 9.48 -1.27
N GLU A 30 -6.54 8.30 -1.44
CA GLU A 30 -6.09 7.06 -0.82
C GLU A 30 -4.67 6.70 -1.27
N TRP A 31 -4.40 6.79 -2.59
CA TRP A 31 -3.08 6.51 -3.13
C TRP A 31 -2.00 7.46 -2.59
N THR A 32 -2.25 8.77 -2.63
CA THR A 32 -1.29 9.76 -2.12
C THR A 32 -1.08 9.65 -0.61
N SER A 33 -2.12 9.27 0.14
CA SER A 33 -2.03 9.07 1.58
C SER A 33 -1.15 7.86 1.92
N ASN A 34 -1.24 6.77 1.15
CA ASN A 34 -0.37 5.60 1.32
C ASN A 34 1.08 5.96 1.00
N ILE A 35 1.35 6.67 -0.10
CA ILE A 35 2.71 7.13 -0.43
C ILE A 35 3.30 7.99 0.70
N ALA A 36 2.53 8.95 1.23
CA ALA A 36 3.00 9.81 2.30
C ALA A 36 3.33 9.01 3.56
N ARG A 37 2.48 8.05 3.92
CA ARG A 37 2.69 7.16 5.07
C ARG A 37 3.95 6.32 4.90
N ASP A 38 4.14 5.70 3.74
CA ASP A 38 5.30 4.85 3.44
C ASP A 38 6.60 5.66 3.44
N SER A 39 6.56 6.88 2.92
CA SER A 39 7.70 7.81 2.93
C SER A 39 8.11 8.13 4.36
N ILE A 40 7.15 8.55 5.20
CA ILE A 40 7.42 8.88 6.62
C ILE A 40 7.90 7.65 7.40
N ALA A 41 7.31 6.48 7.16
CA ALA A 41 7.74 5.23 7.79
C ALA A 41 9.21 4.91 7.43
N SER A 42 9.60 5.12 6.17
CA SER A 42 10.99 4.97 5.74
C SER A 42 11.91 6.00 6.40
N TYR A 43 11.50 7.27 6.46
CA TYR A 43 12.29 8.33 7.07
C TYR A 43 12.63 8.03 8.53
N ILE A 44 11.64 7.57 9.30
CA ILE A 44 11.82 7.24 10.72
C ILE A 44 12.54 5.89 10.88
N GLY A 45 12.28 4.93 9.99
CA GLY A 45 12.85 3.58 10.07
C GLY A 45 14.33 3.47 9.70
N HIS A 46 14.89 4.44 8.98
CA HIS A 46 16.29 4.44 8.56
C HIS A 46 17.10 5.49 9.34
N PRO A 47 17.94 5.09 10.32
CA PRO A 47 18.67 6.02 11.17
C PRO A 47 19.50 7.08 10.42
N PRO A 48 20.22 6.75 9.32
CA PRO A 48 20.96 7.76 8.57
C PRO A 48 20.04 8.80 7.92
N MET A 49 18.86 8.38 7.46
CA MET A 49 17.88 9.28 6.85
C MET A 49 17.22 10.15 7.91
N LEU A 50 16.83 9.56 9.05
CA LEU A 50 16.26 10.29 10.17
C LEU A 50 17.21 11.36 10.72
N GLN A 51 18.51 11.07 10.78
CA GLN A 51 19.52 12.05 11.25
C GLN A 51 19.80 13.16 10.24
N TYR A 52 19.52 12.94 8.96
CA TYR A 52 19.74 13.91 7.90
C TYR A 52 18.61 14.94 7.78
N MET A 53 17.37 14.53 8.09
CA MET A 53 16.17 15.38 8.04
C MET A 53 16.12 16.38 9.20
#